data_AF-A0A529U017-F1
#
_entry.id   AF-A0A529U017-F1
#
_cell.length_a   1.000
_cell.length_b   1.000
_cell.length_c   1.000
_cell.angle_alpha   90.00
_cell.angle_beta   90.00
_cell.angle_gamma   90.00
#
_symmetry.space_group_name_H-M   'P 1'
#
loop_
_entity.id
_entity.type
_entity.pdbx_description
1 polymer ?
#
loop_
_entity_poly.entity_id
_entity_poly.type
_entity_poly.pdbx_seq_one_letter_code
_entity_poly.pdbx_strand_id
1 'polypeptide(L)'
;MAKTPAEYQRAYRERKAELAKRAGDPTDKLTMQPFNEFLSNDGNRPVIEEVLEWVGVTPPTFEADTDDQWQEQWGEPYRASLGRAERMVGAFLDAASGLADAIARFKRRAIDQAIADLEAADMTNPATKKEVLAEIVRLNRVRDQLDKQVRWSLPQWKTTG
;
A
#
# COMPACT_ATOMS: atom_id res chain seq x y z
N MET A 1 -24.89 32.07 -6.23
CA MET A 1 -24.75 32.16 -4.76
C MET A 1 -23.30 32.46 -4.44
N ALA A 2 -23.04 33.42 -3.54
CA ALA A 2 -21.66 33.72 -3.12
C ALA A 2 -21.12 32.53 -2.31
N LYS A 3 -19.89 32.09 -2.60
CA LYS A 3 -19.25 31.00 -1.87
C LYS A 3 -19.10 31.39 -0.40
N THR A 4 -19.33 30.44 0.48
CA THR A 4 -19.10 30.59 1.92
C THR A 4 -17.59 30.68 2.21
N PRO A 5 -17.17 31.30 3.33
CA PRO A 5 -15.75 31.34 3.73
C PRO A 5 -15.09 29.96 3.80
N ALA A 6 -15.83 28.92 4.21
CA ALA A 6 -15.36 27.54 4.25
C ALA A 6 -15.09 26.98 2.83
N GLU A 7 -15.95 27.27 1.87
CA GLU A 7 -15.76 26.88 0.46
C GLU A 7 -14.58 27.63 -0.19
N TYR A 8 -14.37 28.90 0.16
CA TYR A 8 -13.18 29.65 -0.25
C TYR A 8 -11.89 29.03 0.29
N GLN A 9 -11.86 28.66 1.58
CA GLN A 9 -10.71 28.00 2.19
C GLN A 9 -10.45 26.62 1.58
N ARG A 10 -11.50 25.84 1.31
CA ARG A 10 -11.38 24.54 0.65
C ARG A 10 -10.82 24.68 -0.76
N ALA A 11 -11.39 25.58 -1.57
CA ALA A 11 -10.89 25.85 -2.92
C ALA A 11 -9.46 26.43 -2.93
N TYR A 12 -9.05 27.15 -1.88
CA TYR A 12 -7.66 27.60 -1.73
C TYR A 12 -6.72 26.44 -1.42
N ARG A 13 -7.09 25.53 -0.50
CA ARG A 13 -6.30 24.33 -0.18
C ARG A 13 -6.19 23.39 -1.38
N GLU A 14 -7.29 23.17 -2.10
CA GLU A 14 -7.32 22.36 -3.32
C GLU A 14 -6.38 22.95 -4.38
N ARG A 15 -6.46 24.26 -4.66
CA ARG A 15 -5.53 24.94 -5.57
C ARG A 15 -4.08 24.84 -5.11
N LYS A 16 -3.80 24.99 -3.82
CA LYS A 16 -2.43 24.87 -3.28
C LYS A 16 -1.90 23.44 -3.42
N ALA A 17 -2.72 22.43 -3.16
CA ALA A 17 -2.35 21.03 -3.34
C ALA A 17 -2.11 20.69 -4.82
N GLU A 18 -2.93 21.23 -5.72
CA GLU A 18 -2.80 21.03 -7.17
C GLU A 18 -1.55 21.73 -7.73
N LEU A 19 -1.24 22.93 -7.24
CA LEU A 19 0.03 23.62 -7.54
C LEU A 19 1.24 22.85 -7.01
N ALA A 20 1.15 22.30 -5.80
CA ALA A 20 2.24 21.48 -5.23
C ALA A 20 2.49 20.21 -6.04
N LYS A 21 1.43 19.54 -6.54
CA LYS A 21 1.58 18.39 -7.45
C LYS A 21 2.31 18.76 -8.75
N ARG A 22 2.03 19.95 -9.30
CA ARG A 22 2.66 20.44 -10.54
C ARG A 22 4.08 20.98 -10.33
N ALA A 23 4.42 21.44 -9.14
CA ALA A 23 5.72 22.04 -8.84
C ALA A 23 6.89 21.03 -8.91
N GLY A 24 6.59 19.73 -8.90
CA GLY A 24 7.60 18.67 -8.92
C GLY A 24 8.25 18.49 -7.57
N ASP A 25 9.25 17.61 -7.53
CA ASP A 25 9.99 17.34 -6.31
C ASP A 25 11.11 18.39 -6.16
N PRO A 26 11.27 19.04 -4.99
CA PRO A 26 12.35 19.99 -4.74
C PRO A 26 13.76 19.48 -5.08
N THR A 27 13.97 18.16 -5.04
CA THR A 27 15.25 17.51 -5.35
C THR A 27 15.55 17.43 -6.85
N ASP A 28 14.58 17.70 -7.72
CA ASP A 28 14.76 17.60 -9.19
C ASP A 28 15.88 18.48 -9.73
N LYS A 29 16.17 19.59 -9.06
CA LYS A 29 17.25 20.52 -9.43
C LYS A 29 18.62 20.13 -8.87
N LEU A 30 18.66 19.17 -7.94
CA LEU A 30 19.87 18.72 -7.26
C LEU A 30 20.46 17.47 -7.92
N THR A 31 19.63 16.67 -8.56
CA THR A 31 20.01 15.41 -9.19
C THR A 31 20.87 15.67 -10.42
N MET A 32 22.17 15.37 -10.32
CA MET A 32 23.11 15.50 -11.44
C MET A 32 23.32 14.19 -12.22
N GLN A 33 23.02 13.05 -11.60
CA GLN A 33 23.16 11.72 -12.20
C GLN A 33 21.78 11.10 -12.48
N PRO A 34 21.56 10.48 -13.65
CA PRO A 34 20.38 9.68 -13.92
C PRO A 34 20.17 8.56 -12.89
N PHE A 35 18.92 8.32 -12.50
CA PHE A 35 18.62 7.32 -11.47
C PHE A 35 18.94 5.88 -11.90
N ASN A 36 18.75 5.56 -13.18
CA ASN A 36 19.12 4.24 -13.73
C ASN A 36 20.61 3.90 -13.55
N GLU A 37 21.49 4.89 -13.72
CA GLU A 37 22.93 4.74 -13.49
C GLU A 37 23.27 4.56 -12.01
N PHE A 38 22.62 5.34 -11.14
CA PHE A 38 22.78 5.19 -9.69
C PHE A 38 22.35 3.79 -9.23
N LEU A 39 21.15 3.36 -9.63
CA LEU A 39 20.55 2.10 -9.19
C LEU A 39 21.37 0.88 -9.65
N SER A 40 22.00 0.95 -10.82
CA SER A 40 22.85 -0.13 -11.33
C SER A 40 24.09 -0.40 -10.45
N ASN A 41 24.50 0.60 -9.67
CA ASN A 41 25.64 0.51 -8.76
C ASN A 41 25.22 0.38 -7.28
N ASP A 42 23.91 0.46 -6.99
CA ASP A 42 23.40 0.41 -5.63
C ASP A 42 23.42 -1.03 -5.09
N GLY A 43 24.07 -1.23 -3.96
CA GLY A 43 24.24 -2.56 -3.36
C GLY A 43 22.94 -3.23 -2.92
N ASN A 44 21.84 -2.48 -2.81
CA ASN A 44 20.54 -3.03 -2.44
C ASN A 44 19.74 -3.56 -3.65
N ARG A 45 20.18 -3.28 -4.89
CA ARG A 45 19.49 -3.71 -6.10
C ARG A 45 19.29 -5.24 -6.17
N PRO A 46 20.30 -6.10 -5.91
CA PRO A 46 20.11 -7.55 -5.94
C PRO A 46 19.07 -8.06 -4.94
N VAL A 47 18.98 -7.43 -3.77
CA VAL A 47 17.99 -7.80 -2.73
C VAL A 47 16.58 -7.51 -3.21
N ILE A 48 16.37 -6.36 -3.88
CA ILE A 48 15.06 -6.00 -4.45
C ILE A 48 14.65 -7.01 -5.53
N GLU A 49 15.59 -7.40 -6.40
CA GLU A 49 15.34 -8.38 -7.47
C GLU A 49 14.98 -9.75 -6.91
N GLU A 50 15.76 -10.24 -5.94
CA GLU A 50 15.54 -11.54 -5.29
C GLU A 50 14.16 -11.61 -4.60
N VAL A 51 13.78 -10.57 -3.85
CA VAL A 51 12.48 -10.54 -3.16
C VAL A 51 11.31 -10.56 -4.13
N LEU A 52 11.40 -9.87 -5.27
CA LEU A 52 10.37 -9.91 -6.30
C LEU A 52 10.30 -11.28 -6.99
N GLU A 53 11.45 -11.89 -7.25
CA GLU A 53 11.52 -13.22 -7.87
C GLU A 53 10.91 -14.30 -6.98
N TRP A 54 11.09 -14.24 -5.66
CA TRP A 54 10.48 -15.17 -4.70
C TRP A 54 8.96 -15.21 -4.75
N VAL A 55 8.33 -14.11 -5.19
CA VAL A 55 6.87 -14.01 -5.35
C VAL A 55 6.43 -14.11 -6.82
N GLY A 56 7.33 -14.51 -7.71
CA GLY A 56 7.06 -14.70 -9.13
C GLY A 56 6.85 -13.39 -9.90
N VAL A 57 7.31 -12.26 -9.36
CA VAL A 57 7.24 -10.95 -10.03
C VAL A 57 8.57 -10.71 -10.74
N THR A 58 8.53 -10.53 -12.06
CA THR A 58 9.72 -10.15 -12.83
C THR A 58 10.22 -8.77 -12.37
N PRO A 59 11.47 -8.64 -11.90
CA PRO A 59 11.99 -7.37 -11.45
C PRO A 59 12.02 -6.34 -12.59
N PRO A 60 11.70 -5.06 -12.32
CA PRO A 60 11.76 -4.00 -13.34
C PRO A 60 13.20 -3.74 -13.75
N THR A 61 13.48 -3.69 -15.04
CA THR A 61 14.79 -3.24 -15.54
C THR A 61 14.85 -1.72 -15.65
N PHE A 62 16.04 -1.17 -15.42
CA PHE A 62 16.36 0.26 -15.52
C PHE A 62 17.57 0.43 -16.45
N GLU A 63 17.44 0.00 -17.70
CA GLU A 63 18.53 0.09 -18.68
C GLU A 63 18.68 1.49 -19.27
N ALA A 64 17.59 2.25 -19.33
CA ALA A 64 17.55 3.62 -19.86
C ALA A 64 16.90 4.58 -18.86
N ASP A 65 17.32 5.85 -18.90
CA ASP A 65 16.70 6.92 -18.13
C ASP A 65 15.39 7.39 -18.78
N THR A 66 14.39 6.50 -18.79
CA THR A 66 13.11 6.72 -19.47
C THR A 66 11.96 6.15 -18.66
N ASP A 67 10.76 6.58 -19.03
CA ASP A 67 9.53 6.17 -18.39
C ASP A 67 8.37 6.16 -19.38
N ASP A 68 8.38 5.14 -20.25
CA ASP A 68 7.45 5.00 -21.37
C ASP A 68 5.99 4.81 -20.94
N GLN A 69 5.78 4.40 -19.69
CA GLN A 69 4.44 4.22 -19.13
C GLN A 69 3.87 5.51 -18.54
N TRP A 70 4.66 6.58 -18.44
CA TRP A 70 4.18 7.86 -17.92
C TRP A 70 3.04 8.43 -18.76
N GLN A 71 2.04 8.99 -18.08
CA GLN A 71 0.88 9.62 -18.71
C GLN A 71 0.61 10.99 -18.08
N GLU A 72 0.44 12.01 -18.92
CA GLU A 72 0.19 13.39 -18.50
C GLU A 72 -1.03 13.53 -17.56
N GLN A 73 -2.05 12.68 -17.75
CA GLN A 73 -3.27 12.65 -16.95
C GLN A 73 -3.06 12.32 -15.46
N TRP A 74 -1.88 11.83 -15.09
CA TRP A 74 -1.53 11.59 -13.68
C TRP A 74 -1.23 12.89 -12.93
N GLY A 75 -1.00 14.01 -13.65
CA GLY A 75 -0.77 15.32 -13.05
C GLY A 75 0.53 15.44 -12.25
N GLU A 76 1.45 14.48 -12.42
CA GLU A 76 2.81 14.50 -11.89
C GLU A 76 3.79 14.82 -13.04
N PRO A 77 4.84 15.63 -12.80
CA PRO A 77 5.87 15.88 -13.82
C PRO A 77 6.54 14.58 -14.30
N TYR A 78 6.96 14.56 -15.56
CA TYR A 78 7.79 13.48 -16.09
C TYR A 78 9.19 13.57 -15.46
N ARG A 79 9.61 12.50 -14.78
CA ARG A 79 10.90 12.42 -14.06
C ARG A 79 11.71 11.18 -14.47
N ALA A 80 11.50 10.69 -15.70
CA ALA A 80 12.23 9.57 -16.28
C ALA A 80 12.32 8.35 -15.33
N SER A 81 13.47 7.68 -15.27
CA SER A 81 13.63 6.44 -14.49
C SER A 81 13.35 6.63 -12.99
N LEU A 82 13.63 7.80 -12.43
CA LEU A 82 13.31 8.13 -11.04
C LEU A 82 11.80 8.17 -10.82
N GLY A 83 11.08 8.93 -11.66
CA GLY A 83 9.62 9.02 -11.60
C GLY A 83 8.95 7.65 -11.76
N ARG A 84 9.49 6.81 -12.64
CA ARG A 84 9.06 5.40 -12.77
C ARG A 84 9.25 4.65 -11.45
N ALA A 85 10.43 4.68 -10.85
CA ALA A 85 10.73 3.99 -9.60
C ALA A 85 9.82 4.44 -8.44
N GLU A 86 9.61 5.74 -8.28
CA GLU A 86 8.74 6.27 -7.23
C GLU A 86 7.28 5.83 -7.40
N ARG A 87 6.78 5.78 -8.63
CA ARG A 87 5.43 5.27 -8.92
C ARG A 87 5.34 3.77 -8.67
N MET A 88 6.39 3.01 -8.97
CA MET A 88 6.45 1.59 -8.65
C MET A 88 6.31 1.33 -7.15
N VAL A 89 6.98 2.12 -6.29
CA VAL A 89 6.81 2.01 -4.84
C VAL A 89 5.33 2.18 -4.44
N GLY A 90 4.66 3.20 -5.00
CA GLY A 90 3.22 3.41 -4.78
C GLY A 90 2.37 2.21 -5.23
N ALA A 91 2.59 1.73 -6.46
CA ALA A 91 1.86 0.60 -7.02
C ALA A 91 2.06 -0.69 -6.20
N PHE A 92 3.27 -0.94 -5.70
CA PHE A 92 3.55 -2.09 -4.84
C PHE A 92 2.87 -1.98 -3.49
N LEU A 93 2.80 -0.79 -2.89
CA LEU A 93 2.07 -0.58 -1.64
C LEU A 93 0.57 -0.77 -1.81
N ASP A 94 0.00 -0.29 -2.91
CA ASP A 94 -1.40 -0.49 -3.25
C ASP A 94 -1.71 -1.99 -3.47
N ALA A 95 -0.85 -2.69 -4.22
CA ALA A 95 -0.98 -4.13 -4.45
C ALA A 95 -0.87 -4.94 -3.14
N ALA A 96 0.14 -4.64 -2.32
CA ALA A 96 0.33 -5.29 -1.02
C ALA A 96 -0.85 -5.04 -0.09
N SER A 97 -1.36 -3.81 -0.04
CA SER A 97 -2.53 -3.43 0.77
C SER A 97 -3.80 -4.17 0.30
N GLY A 98 -4.03 -4.21 -1.02
CA GLY A 98 -5.17 -4.92 -1.59
C GLY A 98 -5.12 -6.42 -1.34
N LEU A 99 -3.94 -7.04 -1.48
CA LEU A 99 -3.75 -8.46 -1.19
C LEU A 99 -3.92 -8.76 0.31
N ALA A 100 -3.38 -7.92 1.19
CA ALA A 100 -3.54 -8.07 2.64
C ALA A 100 -5.03 -8.02 3.05
N ASP A 101 -5.80 -7.07 2.51
CA ASP A 101 -7.24 -6.97 2.78
C ASP A 101 -8.01 -8.19 2.23
N ALA A 102 -7.66 -8.67 1.03
CA ALA A 102 -8.24 -9.89 0.47
C ALA A 102 -7.98 -11.12 1.37
N ILE A 103 -6.74 -11.29 1.85
CA ILE A 103 -6.36 -12.35 2.79
C ILE A 103 -7.13 -12.22 4.10
N ALA A 104 -7.25 -11.01 4.65
CA ALA A 104 -7.99 -10.76 5.89
C ALA A 104 -9.48 -11.10 5.74
N ARG A 105 -10.13 -10.68 4.65
CA ARG A 105 -11.52 -11.05 4.33
C ARG A 105 -11.70 -12.55 4.18
N PHE A 106 -10.80 -13.23 3.48
CA PHE A 106 -10.84 -14.68 3.31
C PHE A 106 -10.77 -15.40 4.66
N LYS A 107 -9.81 -15.03 5.52
CA LYS A 107 -9.65 -15.62 6.85
C LYS A 107 -10.83 -15.32 7.77
N ARG A 108 -11.36 -14.10 7.77
CA ARG A 108 -12.56 -13.74 8.54
C ARG A 108 -13.76 -14.60 8.16
N ARG A 109 -14.02 -14.77 6.84
CA ARG A 109 -15.11 -15.63 6.36
C ARG A 109 -14.99 -17.07 6.86
N ALA A 110 -13.77 -17.62 6.86
CA ALA A 110 -13.54 -18.97 7.39
C ALA A 110 -13.79 -19.06 8.91
N ILE A 111 -13.40 -18.03 9.67
CA ILE A 111 -13.65 -17.95 11.11
C ILE A 111 -15.14 -17.81 11.41
N ASP A 112 -15.85 -16.93 10.70
CA ASP A 112 -17.29 -16.72 10.88
C ASP A 112 -18.07 -18.01 10.58
N GLN A 113 -17.68 -18.76 9.55
CA GLN A 113 -18.26 -20.08 9.28
C GLN A 113 -17.99 -21.06 10.43
N ALA A 114 -16.74 -21.14 10.91
CA ALA A 114 -16.39 -22.03 12.02
C ALA A 114 -17.15 -21.70 13.31
N ILE A 115 -17.39 -20.41 13.60
CA ILE A 115 -18.21 -19.97 14.73
C ILE A 115 -19.66 -20.42 14.53
N ALA A 116 -20.25 -20.22 13.35
CA ALA A 116 -21.62 -20.65 13.06
C ALA A 116 -21.80 -22.17 13.20
N ASP A 117 -20.82 -22.95 12.74
CA ASP A 117 -20.84 -24.42 12.86
C ASP A 117 -20.77 -24.86 14.33
N LEU A 118 -19.97 -24.17 15.15
CA LEU A 118 -19.88 -24.40 16.59
C LEU A 118 -21.18 -24.02 17.33
N GLU A 119 -21.82 -22.91 16.94
CA GLU A 119 -23.09 -22.45 17.51
C GLU A 119 -24.25 -23.39 17.18
N ALA A 120 -24.20 -24.05 16.02
CA ALA A 120 -25.18 -25.04 15.59
C ALA A 120 -24.98 -26.43 16.23
N ALA A 121 -23.84 -26.69 16.88
CA ALA A 121 -23.54 -27.97 17.50
C ALA A 121 -24.44 -28.25 18.72
N ASP A 122 -24.79 -29.51 18.96
CA ASP A 122 -25.56 -29.92 20.14
C ASP A 122 -24.73 -29.75 21.42
N MET A 123 -25.16 -28.82 22.29
CA MET A 123 -24.48 -28.44 23.54
C MET A 123 -25.15 -29.02 24.79
N THR A 124 -25.79 -30.18 24.68
CA THR A 124 -26.49 -30.83 25.81
C THR A 124 -25.56 -31.25 26.96
N ASN A 125 -24.27 -31.53 26.69
CA ASN A 125 -23.29 -31.84 27.73
C ASN A 125 -22.59 -30.56 28.25
N PRO A 126 -22.60 -30.28 29.58
CA PRO A 126 -21.91 -29.13 30.17
C PRO A 126 -20.41 -29.02 29.88
N ALA A 127 -19.70 -30.16 29.77
CA ALA A 127 -18.28 -30.17 29.46
C ALA A 127 -18.02 -29.72 28.01
N THR A 128 -18.76 -30.30 27.06
CA THR A 128 -18.73 -29.94 25.64
C THR A 128 -19.12 -28.47 25.42
N LYS A 129 -20.14 -27.99 26.14
CA LYS A 129 -20.56 -26.59 26.09
C LYS A 129 -19.43 -25.63 26.50
N LYS A 130 -18.68 -25.96 27.55
CA LYS A 130 -17.57 -25.13 28.02
C LYS A 130 -16.45 -25.05 26.98
N GLU A 131 -16.11 -26.17 26.35
CA GLU A 131 -15.08 -26.24 25.32
C GLU A 131 -15.47 -25.44 24.07
N VAL A 132 -16.71 -25.60 23.60
CA VAL A 132 -17.23 -24.85 22.45
C VAL A 132 -17.21 -23.34 22.71
N LEU A 133 -17.66 -22.89 23.87
CA LEU A 133 -17.63 -21.46 24.22
C LEU A 133 -16.21 -20.91 24.30
N ALA A 134 -15.26 -21.67 24.85
CA ALA A 134 -13.86 -21.27 24.90
C ALA A 134 -13.27 -21.10 23.48
N GLU A 135 -13.63 -21.99 22.57
CA GLU A 135 -13.18 -21.94 21.18
C GLU A 135 -13.78 -20.76 20.42
N ILE A 136 -15.08 -20.48 20.60
CA ILE A 136 -15.73 -19.28 20.02
C ILE A 136 -15.04 -17.99 20.50
N VAL A 137 -14.68 -17.90 21.80
CA VAL A 137 -13.94 -16.75 22.33
C VAL A 137 -12.54 -16.64 21.69
N ARG A 138 -11.84 -17.76 21.52
CA ARG A 138 -10.53 -17.80 20.86
C ARG A 138 -10.63 -17.33 19.40
N LEU A 139 -11.62 -17.82 18.66
CA LEU A 139 -11.88 -17.48 17.27
C LEU A 139 -12.23 -15.99 17.11
N ASN A 140 -13.11 -15.44 17.97
CA ASN A 140 -13.42 -14.01 17.98
C ASN A 140 -12.17 -13.15 18.20
N ARG A 141 -11.29 -13.54 19.14
CA ARG A 141 -10.03 -12.82 19.35
C ARG A 141 -9.14 -12.81 18.10
N VAL A 142 -9.08 -13.92 17.35
CA VAL A 142 -8.32 -13.97 16.09
C VAL A 142 -9.00 -13.10 15.03
N ARG A 143 -10.33 -13.13 14.94
CA ARG A 143 -11.10 -12.27 14.03
C ARG A 143 -10.80 -10.80 14.28
N ASP A 144 -10.82 -10.37 15.54
CA ASP A 144 -10.54 -8.98 15.94
C ASP A 144 -9.10 -8.54 15.60
N GLN A 145 -8.14 -9.48 15.53
CA GLN A 145 -6.78 -9.17 15.07
C GLN A 145 -6.73 -8.87 13.57
N LEU A 146 -7.59 -9.52 12.77
CA LEU A 146 -7.66 -9.30 11.32
C LEU A 146 -8.27 -7.95 10.94
N ASP A 147 -8.94 -7.27 11.88
CA ASP A 147 -9.44 -5.92 11.71
C ASP A 147 -8.37 -4.85 11.99
N LYS A 148 -7.22 -5.25 12.53
CA LYS A 148 -6.12 -4.32 12.84
C LYS A 148 -5.29 -4.05 11.59
N GLN A 149 -4.89 -2.80 11.44
CA GLN A 149 -3.94 -2.40 10.41
C GLN A 149 -2.50 -2.65 10.88
N VAL A 150 -1.69 -3.22 9.99
CA VAL A 150 -0.23 -3.30 10.16
C VAL A 150 0.39 -2.08 9.49
N ARG A 151 1.30 -1.39 10.20
CA ARG A 151 2.00 -0.22 9.67
C ARG A 151 3.42 -0.60 9.26
N TRP A 152 3.80 -0.22 8.05
CA TRP A 152 5.17 -0.33 7.55
C TRP A 152 5.83 1.04 7.56
N SER A 153 7.05 1.13 8.10
CA SER A 153 7.89 2.33 8.02
C SER A 153 8.79 2.23 6.79
N LEU A 154 8.70 3.23 5.90
CA LEU A 154 9.53 3.34 4.72
C LEU A 154 10.35 4.63 4.80
N PRO A 155 11.57 4.68 4.25
CA PRO A 155 12.27 5.94 4.01
C PRO A 155 11.40 6.86 3.18
N GLN A 156 11.39 8.16 3.46
CA GLN A 156 10.67 9.13 2.62
C GLN A 156 11.31 9.16 1.22
N TRP A 157 10.55 8.82 0.17
CA TRP A 157 11.07 8.79 -1.21
C TRP A 157 10.51 9.88 -2.13
N LYS A 158 9.39 10.52 -1.77
CA LYS A 158 8.86 11.72 -2.43
C LYS A 158 8.93 12.90 -1.47
N THR A 159 9.37 14.08 -1.91
CA THR A 159 9.36 15.29 -1.09
C THR A 159 8.46 16.36 -1.70
N THR A 160 7.88 17.18 -0.84
CA THR A 160 7.02 18.32 -1.22
C THR A 160 7.55 19.58 -0.56
N GLY A 161 7.64 20.67 -1.32
CA GLY A 161 7.99 22.02 -0.83
C GLY A 161 6.78 22.90 -0.55
#